data_AF-A0AAV9A0E6-F1
#
_entry.id   AF-A0AAV9A0E6-F1
#
_cell.length_a   1.000
_cell.length_b   1.000
_cell.length_c   1.000
_cell.angle_alpha   90.00
_cell.angle_beta   90.00
_cell.angle_gamma   90.00
#
_symmetry.space_group_name_H-M   'P 1'
#
loop_
_entity.id
_entity.type
_entity.pdbx_description
1 polymer ?
#
loop_
_entity_poly.entity_id
_entity_poly.type
_entity_poly.pdbx_seq_one_letter_code
_entity_poly.pdbx_strand_id
1 'polypeptide(L)'
;MYGNYDGMNVNPEFDLYLGKNHWTIVNVLNASRTSAYEIIHVSQTSNVSVCLVNTGHGVPFISGLELRPLGGNIYTALDKNYIKLHVTRLLDCPSWPCGWACGPVRTGLRARPQKQA
;
A
#
# COMPACT_ATOMS: atom_id res chain seq x y z
N MET A 1 7.08 9.28 -4.52
CA MET A 1 8.06 9.46 -5.61
C MET A 1 8.66 8.12 -5.96
N TYR A 2 8.89 7.84 -7.25
CA TYR A 2 9.55 6.60 -7.72
C TYR A 2 11.08 6.69 -7.62
N GLY A 3 11.66 7.81 -8.03
CA GLY A 3 13.08 8.12 -7.80
C GLY A 3 14.10 7.18 -8.46
N ASN A 4 13.67 6.31 -9.39
CA ASN A 4 14.49 5.28 -10.02
C ASN A 4 15.16 4.30 -9.04
N TYR A 5 14.39 3.83 -8.05
CA TYR A 5 14.90 2.99 -6.96
C TYR A 5 15.49 1.64 -7.39
N ASP A 6 15.05 1.08 -8.53
CA ASP A 6 15.51 -0.19 -9.09
C ASP A 6 16.61 -0.04 -10.16
N GLY A 7 16.95 1.21 -10.52
CA GLY A 7 17.92 1.54 -11.57
C GLY A 7 17.40 1.47 -13.02
N MET A 8 16.20 0.92 -13.25
CA MET A 8 15.73 0.50 -14.58
C MET A 8 15.32 1.65 -15.51
N ASN A 9 15.06 2.84 -14.97
CA ASN A 9 14.48 4.01 -15.62
C ASN A 9 13.13 3.75 -16.35
N VAL A 10 12.43 2.67 -15.98
CA VAL A 10 11.08 2.38 -16.45
C VAL A 10 10.07 2.96 -15.46
N ASN A 11 9.21 3.86 -15.93
CA ASN A 11 8.07 4.38 -15.18
C ASN A 11 7.06 3.25 -14.89
N PRO A 12 6.88 2.80 -13.63
CA PRO A 12 6.05 1.63 -13.35
C PRO A 12 4.55 1.95 -13.36
N GLU A 13 3.77 0.99 -13.89
CA GLU A 13 2.35 0.84 -13.62
C GLU A 13 2.10 -0.51 -12.92
N PHE A 14 1.18 -0.53 -11.95
CA PHE A 14 0.83 -1.72 -11.15
C PHE A 14 -0.52 -1.54 -10.45
N ASP A 15 -1.22 -2.63 -10.11
CA ASP A 15 -2.44 -2.53 -9.31
C ASP A 15 -2.13 -2.59 -7.81
N LEU A 16 -2.95 -1.88 -7.03
CA LEU A 16 -2.95 -1.88 -5.58
C LEU A 16 -4.23 -2.55 -5.06
N TYR A 17 -4.07 -3.59 -4.23
CA TYR A 17 -5.15 -4.37 -3.63
C TYR A 17 -5.13 -4.25 -2.10
N LEU A 18 -6.33 -4.30 -1.51
CA LEU A 18 -6.55 -4.28 -0.07
C LEU A 18 -7.32 -5.55 0.34
N GLY A 19 -6.62 -6.48 0.98
CA GLY A 19 -7.10 -7.85 1.17
C GLY A 19 -7.32 -8.54 -0.18
N LYS A 20 -8.57 -8.86 -0.50
CA LYS A 20 -8.98 -9.41 -1.81
C LYS A 20 -9.60 -8.37 -2.76
N ASN A 21 -9.75 -7.12 -2.31
CA ASN A 21 -10.45 -6.09 -3.06
C ASN A 21 -9.45 -5.25 -3.85
N HIS A 22 -9.68 -5.04 -5.15
CA HIS A 22 -8.95 -4.02 -5.90
C HIS A 22 -9.23 -2.64 -5.30
N TRP A 23 -8.19 -1.85 -5.06
CA TRP A 23 -8.29 -0.47 -4.59
C TRP A 23 -8.09 0.51 -5.74
N THR A 24 -6.94 0.48 -6.41
CA THR A 24 -6.61 1.43 -7.49
C THR A 24 -5.48 0.92 -8.35
N ILE A 25 -5.49 1.30 -9.63
CA ILE A 25 -4.30 1.26 -10.48
C ILE A 25 -3.36 2.39 -10.00
N VAL A 26 -2.06 2.12 -9.96
CA VAL A 26 -1.00 3.09 -9.70
C VAL A 26 -0.17 3.26 -10.96
N ASN A 27 -0.28 4.42 -11.61
CA ASN A 27 0.53 4.81 -12.76
C ASN A 27 1.47 5.95 -12.36
N VAL A 28 2.78 5.77 -12.55
CA VAL A 28 3.77 6.82 -12.32
C VAL A 28 4.14 7.50 -13.64
N LEU A 29 3.52 8.64 -13.92
CA LEU A 29 3.83 9.45 -15.12
C LEU A 29 5.20 10.16 -15.08
N ASN A 30 5.82 10.32 -13.90
CA ASN A 30 7.11 11.01 -13.77
C ASN A 30 7.88 10.56 -12.52
N ALA A 31 9.14 10.16 -12.70
CA ALA A 31 9.99 9.62 -11.64
C ALA A 31 10.14 10.54 -10.40
N SER A 32 10.18 11.85 -10.63
CA SER A 32 10.41 12.89 -9.61
C SER A 32 9.11 13.46 -9.00
N ARG A 33 7.93 13.00 -9.44
CA ARG A 33 6.65 13.39 -8.83
C ARG A 33 6.25 12.44 -7.71
N THR A 34 5.53 12.96 -6.72
CA THR A 34 4.91 12.14 -5.67
C THR A 34 3.42 12.02 -5.92
N SER A 35 3.00 10.81 -6.31
CA SER A 35 1.63 10.34 -6.17
C SER A 35 1.39 9.89 -4.73
N ALA A 36 0.18 10.11 -4.21
CA ALA A 36 -0.28 9.56 -2.94
C ALA A 36 -1.72 9.04 -3.12
N TYR A 37 -2.04 7.92 -2.49
CA TYR A 37 -3.35 7.28 -2.62
C TYR A 37 -3.97 7.09 -1.24
N GLU A 38 -5.27 7.38 -1.13
CA GLU A 38 -6.01 7.29 0.13
C GLU A 38 -7.27 6.42 -0.01
N ILE A 39 -7.60 5.69 1.05
CA ILE A 39 -8.87 4.96 1.17
C ILE A 39 -9.31 4.92 2.64
N ILE A 40 -10.62 4.96 2.88
CA ILE A 40 -11.23 4.65 4.17
C ILE A 40 -11.70 3.21 4.10
N HIS A 41 -11.09 2.34 4.91
CA HIS A 41 -11.42 0.92 4.98
C HIS A 41 -12.09 0.58 6.32
N VAL A 42 -13.04 -0.35 6.27
CA VAL A 42 -13.76 -0.89 7.42
C VAL A 42 -13.23 -2.30 7.67
N SER A 43 -12.28 -2.44 8.58
CA SER A 43 -11.68 -3.74 8.89
C SER A 43 -12.50 -4.48 9.96
N GLN A 44 -12.75 -5.77 9.72
CA GLN A 44 -13.28 -6.69 10.74
C GLN A 44 -12.16 -7.31 11.61
N THR A 45 -10.90 -7.14 11.20
CA THR A 45 -9.72 -7.77 11.80
C THR A 45 -8.68 -6.74 12.24
N SER A 46 -7.84 -7.09 13.21
CA SER A 46 -6.73 -6.25 13.70
C SER A 46 -5.53 -6.15 12.73
N ASN A 47 -5.63 -6.78 11.56
CA ASN A 47 -4.72 -6.67 10.43
C ASN A 47 -5.51 -6.37 9.16
N VAL A 48 -4.90 -5.63 8.24
CA VAL A 48 -5.32 -5.50 6.84
C VAL A 48 -4.13 -5.80 5.93
N SER A 49 -4.31 -6.57 4.87
CA SER A 49 -3.22 -6.87 3.92
C SER A 49 -3.20 -5.84 2.79
N VAL A 50 -2.02 -5.30 2.48
CA VAL A 50 -1.80 -4.49 1.27
C VAL A 50 -1.00 -5.33 0.28
N CYS A 51 -1.43 -5.36 -0.97
CA CYS A 51 -0.85 -6.17 -2.04
C CYS A 51 -0.56 -5.29 -3.27
N LEU A 52 0.66 -5.40 -3.81
CA LEU A 52 1.05 -4.81 -5.09
C LEU A 52 1.08 -5.91 -6.15
N VAL A 53 0.51 -5.64 -7.32
CA VAL A 53 0.37 -6.60 -8.42
C VAL A 53 1.04 -6.06 -9.67
N ASN A 54 2.03 -6.79 -10.19
CA ASN A 54 2.72 -6.38 -11.41
C ASN A 54 1.84 -6.61 -12.64
N THR A 55 1.51 -5.56 -13.38
CA THR A 55 0.75 -5.62 -14.65
C THR A 55 1.63 -5.85 -15.88
N GLY A 56 2.95 -5.97 -15.70
CA GLY A 56 3.96 -6.12 -16.75
C GLY A 56 4.72 -4.83 -17.10
N HIS A 57 4.35 -3.71 -16.48
CA HIS A 57 4.81 -2.36 -16.86
C HIS A 57 5.90 -1.76 -15.97
N GLY A 58 6.50 -2.54 -15.06
CA GLY A 58 7.63 -2.12 -14.22
C GLY A 58 7.79 -3.01 -13.00
N VAL A 59 8.59 -2.59 -12.01
CA VAL A 59 8.61 -3.24 -10.69
C VAL A 59 7.69 -2.46 -9.74
N PRO A 60 6.64 -3.08 -9.16
CA PRO A 60 5.73 -2.40 -8.24
C PRO A 60 6.46 -1.92 -6.99
N PHE A 61 6.25 -0.67 -6.59
CA PHE A 61 7.05 -0.04 -5.53
C PHE A 61 6.25 0.88 -4.64
N ILE A 62 6.62 0.89 -3.35
CA ILE A 62 6.13 1.82 -2.35
C ILE A 62 7.04 1.68 -1.08
N SER A 63 7.58 2.70 -0.35
CA SER A 63 8.42 2.48 0.90
C SER A 63 8.56 3.60 1.99
N GLY A 64 8.16 3.59 3.30
CA GLY A 64 7.16 2.84 4.16
C GLY A 64 5.86 3.54 4.74
N LEU A 65 4.70 2.81 4.81
CA LEU A 65 3.23 3.17 4.87
C LEU A 65 2.64 3.93 6.09
N GLU A 66 1.53 4.68 5.92
CA GLU A 66 0.72 5.26 7.01
C GLU A 66 -0.72 4.70 7.15
N LEU A 67 -1.15 4.52 8.41
CA LEU A 67 -2.52 4.17 8.82
C LEU A 67 -2.98 5.15 9.91
N ARG A 68 -4.20 5.69 9.79
CA ARG A 68 -4.84 6.51 10.81
C ARG A 68 -6.20 5.89 11.20
N PRO A 69 -6.37 5.40 12.44
CA PRO A 69 -7.69 5.05 12.95
C PRO A 69 -8.64 6.25 12.89
N LEU A 70 -9.88 6.00 12.50
CA LEU A 70 -10.97 6.97 12.49
C LEU A 70 -12.03 6.51 13.50
N GLY A 71 -12.55 7.45 14.30
CA GLY A 71 -13.57 7.15 15.29
C GLY A 71 -14.88 6.68 14.65
N GLY A 72 -15.53 5.68 15.25
CA GLY A 72 -16.82 5.12 14.80
C GLY A 72 -17.99 6.12 14.82
N ASN A 73 -17.79 7.34 15.32
CA ASN A 73 -18.76 8.43 15.32
C ASN A 73 -18.65 9.36 14.09
N ILE A 74 -17.58 9.29 13.29
CA ILE A 74 -17.37 10.16 12.12
C ILE A 74 -18.24 9.72 10.93
N TYR A 75 -18.50 8.41 10.85
CA TYR A 75 -19.47 7.82 9.92
C TYR A 75 -20.51 7.07 10.75
N THR A 76 -21.76 7.52 10.72
CA THR A 76 -22.88 7.03 11.55
C THR A 76 -23.40 5.62 11.16
N ALA A 77 -22.54 4.78 10.60
CA ALA A 77 -22.87 3.50 9.98
C ALA A 77 -22.15 2.31 10.66
N LEU A 78 -22.60 1.99 11.88
CA LEU A 78 -22.25 0.79 12.68
C LEU A 78 -20.92 0.85 13.47
N ASP A 79 -20.88 0.12 14.57
CA ASP A 79 -19.79 0.00 15.56
C ASP A 79 -18.52 -0.65 14.99
N LYS A 80 -17.78 0.09 14.17
CA LYS A 80 -16.65 -0.44 13.41
C LYS A 80 -15.43 0.47 13.46
N ASN A 81 -14.25 -0.16 13.51
CA ASN A 81 -12.98 0.54 13.44
C ASN A 81 -12.68 0.91 11.98
N TYR A 82 -13.05 2.14 11.61
CA TYR A 82 -12.66 2.78 10.37
C TYR A 82 -11.16 3.08 10.38
N ILE A 83 -10.50 2.91 9.23
CA ILE A 83 -9.07 3.18 9.08
C ILE A 83 -8.86 3.95 7.78
N LYS A 84 -8.33 5.16 7.88
CA LYS A 84 -7.76 5.85 6.73
C LYS A 84 -6.38 5.28 6.45
N LEU A 85 -6.19 4.67 5.29
CA LEU A 85 -4.90 4.25 4.77
C LEU A 85 -4.37 5.37 3.86
N HIS A 86 -3.10 5.73 4.04
CA HIS A 86 -2.43 6.78 3.26
C HIS A 86 -1.12 6.20 2.70
N VAL A 87 -1.16 5.83 1.42
CA VAL A 87 -0.03 5.27 0.69
C VAL A 87 0.82 6.41 0.14
N THR A 88 2.06 6.44 0.60
CA THR A 88 3.13 7.30 0.07
C THR A 88 4.34 6.51 -0.47
N ARG A 89 4.74 5.31 -0.01
CA ARG A 89 4.66 4.72 1.36
C ARG A 89 4.51 3.13 1.62
N LEU A 90 5.50 2.16 1.55
CA LEU A 90 5.48 0.68 2.01
C LEU A 90 6.82 -0.14 2.40
N LEU A 91 7.64 -0.83 1.54
CA LEU A 91 8.99 -1.47 1.83
C LEU A 91 9.87 -1.92 0.59
N ASP A 92 11.15 -2.36 0.77
CA ASP A 92 12.07 -3.04 -0.22
C ASP A 92 11.85 -4.58 -0.29
N CYS A 93 12.17 -5.23 -1.43
CA CYS A 93 12.09 -6.70 -1.58
C CYS A 93 13.31 -7.31 -2.34
N PRO A 94 14.41 -7.70 -1.65
CA PRO A 94 15.71 -7.95 -2.31
C PRO A 94 15.90 -9.28 -3.06
N SER A 95 14.92 -10.19 -3.08
CA SER A 95 15.09 -11.52 -3.65
C SER A 95 13.80 -12.10 -4.24
N TRP A 96 13.89 -12.64 -5.46
CA TRP A 96 12.83 -13.37 -6.16
C TRP A 96 12.42 -14.68 -5.44
N PRO A 97 11.25 -15.28 -5.75
CA PRO A 97 10.34 -14.96 -6.85
C PRO A 97 9.06 -14.20 -6.42
N CYS A 98 9.15 -12.87 -6.33
CA CYS A 98 8.02 -12.02 -5.99
C CYS A 98 7.14 -11.70 -7.22
N GLY A 99 6.30 -12.66 -7.63
CA GLY A 99 5.18 -12.37 -8.54
C GLY A 99 4.11 -11.46 -7.91
N TRP A 100 4.10 -11.39 -6.57
CA TRP A 100 3.13 -10.65 -5.76
C TRP A 100 3.86 -10.10 -4.52
N ALA A 101 3.71 -8.82 -4.21
CA ALA A 101 4.23 -8.24 -2.97
C ALA A 101 3.07 -7.94 -2.02
N CYS A 102 2.75 -8.90 -1.15
CA CYS A 102 1.64 -8.83 -0.20
C CYS A 102 2.15 -8.85 1.25
N GLY A 103 1.75 -7.88 2.07
CA GLY A 103 2.15 -7.80 3.48
C GLY A 103 0.98 -7.48 4.43
N PRO A 104 0.89 -8.14 5.60
CA PRO A 104 -0.09 -7.81 6.63
C PRO A 104 0.32 -6.54 7.39
N VAL A 105 -0.64 -5.65 7.63
CA VAL A 105 -0.43 -4.35 8.27
C VAL A 105 -1.34 -4.24 9.50
N ARG A 106 -0.75 -4.07 10.68
CA ARG A 106 -1.50 -3.99 11.95
C ARG A 106 -2.31 -2.69 12.03
N THR A 107 -3.61 -2.84 12.26
CA THR A 107 -4.52 -1.72 12.47
C THR A 107 -4.27 -1.06 13.82
N GLY A 108 -4.25 0.28 13.90
CA GLY A 108 -4.02 0.99 15.17
C GLY A 108 -2.56 1.12 15.61
N LEU A 109 -1.60 0.65 14.81
CA LEU A 109 -0.18 0.90 15.00
C LEU A 109 0.40 1.62 13.78
N ARG A 110 1.36 2.52 14.02
CA ARG A 110 2.23 3.04 12.93
C ARG A 110 2.99 1.84 12.35
N ALA A 111 2.87 1.61 11.05
CA ALA A 111 3.59 0.54 10.38
C ALA A 111 5.10 0.73 10.57
N ARG A 112 5.73 -0.14 11.36
CA ARG A 112 7.19 -0.28 11.36
C ARG A 112 7.55 -1.21 10.21
N PRO A 113 8.61 -0.93 9.43
CA PRO A 113 9.09 -1.89 8.44
C PRO A 113 9.54 -3.16 9.15
N GLN A 114 8.77 -4.24 9.00
CA GLN A 114 9.19 -5.55 9.48
C GLN A 114 10.02 -6.20 8.37
N LYS A 115 11.33 -6.28 8.58
CA LYS A 115 12.17 -7.23 7.86
C LYS A 115 11.75 -8.63 8.31
N GLN A 116 11.05 -9.37 7.45
CA GLN A 116 10.88 -10.80 7.64
C GLN A 116 12.25 -11.47 7.48
N ALA A 117 12.48 -12.51 8.28
CA ALA A 117 13.74 -13.26 8.33
C ALA A 117 13.71 -14.43 7.34
#